data_AF-F7VRG6-F1
#
_entry.id   AF-F7VRG6-F1
#
_cell.length_a   1.000
_cell.length_b   1.000
_cell.length_c   1.000
_cell.angle_alpha   90.00
_cell.angle_beta   90.00
_cell.angle_gamma   90.00
#
_symmetry.space_group_name_H-M   'P 1'
#
loop_
_entity.id
_entity.type
_entity.pdbx_description
1 polymer ?
#
loop_
_entity_poly.entity_id
_entity_poly.type
_entity_poly.pdbx_seq_one_letter_code
_entity_poly.pdbx_strand_id
1 'polypeptide(L)'
;MGYVGWIGGNMGVTDPTKTHQVESQITKELLACGAVLFCKTSVPQTLLIGDTYNNIIGRTLNPHNHNLSCGGSSGGEAALMALRGSTLGVGTDIGGSVRIPAAFCGIFSLKPTPERVSYRDAANTNPGQNTYRSTLGFMSTSLEGCELALKSVLSTRPWLQDPAVVPIPYRQEVLNDVLSRADASGKAKADRPLKLGILWRDGGVEPHPPIRRGMAIVAQAVKKAGHKLVDWNPPPHAIAQKIHYSFLLADGARDVHDNLLLSGEPLIADLQAYFNLKDPIPLLEYQDLTVQGLAYEQAYSDYWNSMSGAGDDDGQEVDAIIMPVAPHAAVIPGRYYHLGYTEVVNLLNYSAAVIPVTKADRGVDAVDEAYEPVNKVDRANWETYDPEIYHGAPVGVQIVARKFEEEKVLGIAKLVHAALLNVQSV
;
A
#
# COMPACT_ATOMS: atom_id res chain seq x y z
N MET A 1 6.33 -13.54 -14.15
CA MET A 1 6.70 -12.42 -13.24
C MET A 1 6.37 -12.62 -11.76
N GLY A 2 5.62 -13.66 -11.38
CA GLY A 2 5.73 -14.25 -10.04
C GLY A 2 6.55 -15.54 -10.14
N TYR A 3 7.79 -15.55 -9.67
CA TYR A 3 8.78 -16.65 -9.69
C TYR A 3 9.05 -17.45 -10.98
N VAL A 4 8.17 -17.58 -11.96
CA VAL A 4 8.29 -18.64 -12.98
C VAL A 4 9.30 -18.31 -14.09
N GLY A 5 9.31 -17.06 -14.59
CA GLY A 5 10.38 -16.58 -15.48
C GLY A 5 11.76 -16.44 -14.80
N TRP A 6 11.86 -16.75 -13.50
CA TRP A 6 13.04 -16.62 -12.65
C TRP A 6 13.62 -17.96 -12.21
N ILE A 7 12.84 -19.06 -12.28
CA ILE A 7 13.36 -20.39 -11.95
C ILE A 7 14.31 -20.82 -13.06
N GLY A 8 15.61 -20.91 -12.73
CA GLY A 8 16.66 -21.34 -13.66
C GLY A 8 17.07 -20.28 -14.70
N GLY A 9 16.68 -19.01 -14.52
CA GLY A 9 16.99 -17.92 -15.47
C GLY A 9 16.95 -16.52 -14.83
N ASN A 10 17.24 -15.49 -15.63
CA ASN A 10 17.04 -14.08 -15.27
C ASN A 10 16.07 -13.44 -16.28
N MET A 11 14.75 -13.58 -16.07
CA MET A 11 13.71 -13.13 -17.03
C MET A 11 13.87 -13.76 -18.42
N GLY A 12 14.03 -15.09 -18.48
CA GLY A 12 14.19 -15.80 -19.76
C GLY A 12 15.61 -15.73 -20.35
N VAL A 13 16.57 -15.06 -19.69
CA VAL A 13 17.99 -15.23 -20.02
C VAL A 13 18.40 -16.66 -19.65
N THR A 14 18.66 -17.48 -20.66
CA THR A 14 19.12 -18.88 -20.52
C THR A 14 20.64 -19.01 -20.48
N ASP A 15 21.38 -17.92 -20.69
CA ASP A 15 22.84 -17.88 -20.59
C ASP A 15 23.26 -18.13 -19.13
N PRO A 16 23.89 -19.27 -18.81
CA PRO A 16 24.25 -19.60 -17.43
C PRO A 16 25.25 -18.60 -16.83
N THR A 17 26.01 -17.89 -17.66
CA THR A 17 26.98 -16.88 -17.20
C THR A 17 26.34 -15.58 -16.76
N LYS A 18 25.05 -15.37 -17.08
CA LYS A 18 24.27 -14.17 -16.73
C LYS A 18 23.12 -14.48 -15.77
N THR A 19 22.80 -15.76 -15.62
CA THR A 19 21.77 -16.25 -14.72
C THR A 19 22.27 -16.17 -13.27
N HIS A 20 21.46 -15.61 -12.37
CA HIS A 20 21.81 -15.35 -10.96
C HIS A 20 22.99 -14.39 -10.68
N GLN A 21 23.53 -13.70 -11.69
CA GLN A 21 24.62 -12.73 -11.52
C GLN A 21 24.15 -11.28 -11.35
N VAL A 22 22.85 -11.02 -11.60
CA VAL A 22 22.27 -9.69 -11.47
C VAL A 22 21.59 -9.57 -10.11
N GLU A 23 22.06 -8.59 -9.35
CA GLU A 23 21.54 -8.25 -8.03
C GLU A 23 20.94 -6.84 -8.07
N SER A 24 19.69 -6.73 -7.61
CA SER A 24 18.96 -5.46 -7.63
C SER A 24 19.64 -4.41 -6.76
N GLN A 25 19.51 -3.14 -7.12
CA GLN A 25 20.21 -2.06 -6.42
C GLN A 25 19.84 -2.02 -4.93
N ILE A 26 18.57 -2.23 -4.58
CA ILE A 26 18.11 -2.30 -3.19
C ILE A 26 18.77 -3.44 -2.40
N THR A 27 19.05 -4.57 -3.05
CA THR A 27 19.71 -5.73 -2.42
C THR A 27 21.16 -5.38 -2.08
N LYS A 28 21.89 -4.77 -3.02
CA LYS A 28 23.26 -4.28 -2.81
C LYS A 28 23.34 -3.25 -1.69
N GLU A 29 22.39 -2.33 -1.64
CA GLU A 29 22.32 -1.28 -0.61
C GLU A 29 22.09 -1.86 0.77
N LEU A 30 21.14 -2.80 0.92
CA LEU A 30 20.89 -3.48 2.18
C LEU A 30 22.11 -4.28 2.66
N LEU A 31 22.78 -5.00 1.76
CA LEU A 31 24.03 -5.71 2.08
C LEU A 31 25.14 -4.74 2.52
N ALA A 32 25.28 -3.59 1.84
CA ALA A 32 26.24 -2.54 2.21
C ALA A 32 25.93 -1.93 3.59
N CYS A 33 24.65 -1.89 3.99
CA CYS A 33 24.23 -1.51 5.34
C CYS A 33 24.39 -2.63 6.39
N GLY A 34 24.88 -3.81 6.00
CA GLY A 34 25.10 -4.95 6.90
C GLY A 34 23.88 -5.85 7.12
N ALA A 35 22.83 -5.74 6.29
CA ALA A 35 21.69 -6.65 6.36
C ALA A 35 22.07 -8.07 5.93
N VAL A 36 21.39 -9.07 6.50
CA VAL A 36 21.52 -10.49 6.10
C VAL A 36 20.25 -10.89 5.35
N LEU A 37 20.38 -11.06 4.04
CA LEU A 37 19.29 -11.49 3.17
C LEU A 37 19.25 -13.02 3.14
N PHE A 38 18.18 -13.62 3.67
CA PHE A 38 18.16 -15.06 3.92
C PHE A 38 17.07 -15.81 3.16
N CYS A 39 16.07 -15.11 2.59
CA CYS A 39 15.03 -15.76 1.80
C CYS A 39 14.43 -14.83 0.75
N LYS A 40 13.69 -15.44 -0.18
CA LYS A 40 12.79 -14.80 -1.14
C LYS A 40 11.38 -15.30 -0.80
N THR A 41 10.42 -14.39 -0.66
CA THR A 41 9.08 -14.73 -0.17
C THR A 41 8.05 -14.83 -1.30
N SER A 42 7.01 -15.64 -1.11
CA SER A 42 6.00 -15.90 -2.15
C SER A 42 5.27 -14.63 -2.61
N VAL A 43 4.93 -14.57 -3.89
CA VAL A 43 4.18 -13.49 -4.56
C VAL A 43 3.12 -14.11 -5.49
N PRO A 44 2.02 -13.42 -5.84
CA PRO A 44 1.09 -13.93 -6.82
C PRO A 44 1.70 -14.02 -8.21
N GLN A 45 1.11 -14.86 -9.08
CA GLN A 45 1.42 -14.83 -10.50
C GLN A 45 1.27 -13.39 -11.01
N THR A 46 2.22 -12.94 -11.83
CA THR A 46 2.31 -11.58 -12.41
C THR A 46 2.37 -10.39 -11.44
N LEU A 47 2.28 -10.56 -10.12
CA LEU A 47 2.25 -9.45 -9.13
C LEU A 47 1.00 -8.55 -9.17
N LEU A 48 0.02 -8.76 -10.05
CA LEU A 48 -1.10 -7.84 -10.28
C LEU A 48 -2.43 -8.28 -9.63
N ILE A 49 -2.36 -8.86 -8.42
CA ILE A 49 -3.54 -9.17 -7.60
C ILE A 49 -3.25 -8.81 -6.13
N GLY A 50 -4.27 -8.32 -5.42
CA GLY A 50 -4.27 -8.09 -3.96
C GLY A 50 -4.34 -9.37 -3.11
N ASP A 51 -3.78 -10.48 -3.61
CA ASP A 51 -3.78 -11.82 -3.01
C ASP A 51 -2.43 -12.48 -3.37
N THR A 52 -2.07 -13.61 -2.73
CA THR A 52 -0.81 -14.30 -3.00
C THR A 52 -1.04 -15.76 -3.37
N TYR A 53 -1.22 -15.99 -4.67
CA TYR A 53 -1.38 -17.31 -5.27
C TYR A 53 -0.59 -17.42 -6.57
N ASN A 54 0.15 -18.51 -6.73
CA ASN A 54 0.83 -18.86 -7.99
C ASN A 54 0.86 -20.39 -8.17
N ASN A 55 1.12 -20.85 -9.40
CA ASN A 55 1.08 -22.28 -9.74
C ASN A 55 2.27 -23.10 -9.18
N ILE A 56 3.29 -22.45 -8.62
CA ILE A 56 4.49 -23.14 -8.08
C ILE A 56 4.32 -23.46 -6.60
N ILE A 57 4.11 -22.43 -5.79
CA ILE A 57 4.04 -22.51 -4.32
C ILE A 57 2.60 -22.76 -3.87
N GLY A 58 1.63 -22.50 -4.75
CA GLY A 58 0.22 -22.48 -4.40
C GLY A 58 -0.14 -21.19 -3.66
N ARG A 59 -1.10 -21.30 -2.74
CA ARG A 59 -1.62 -20.16 -1.99
C ARG A 59 -0.80 -19.92 -0.73
N THR A 60 -0.37 -18.69 -0.53
CA THR A 60 0.18 -18.27 0.77
C THR A 60 -0.99 -17.96 1.69
N LEU A 61 -1.05 -18.63 2.83
CA LEU A 61 -2.15 -18.52 3.78
C LEU A 61 -1.96 -17.33 4.71
N ASN A 62 -3.06 -16.70 5.13
CA ASN A 62 -3.01 -15.67 6.17
C ASN A 62 -2.68 -16.32 7.53
N PRO A 63 -1.67 -15.83 8.26
CA PRO A 63 -1.25 -16.43 9.54
C PRO A 63 -2.25 -16.29 10.68
N HIS A 64 -3.27 -15.42 10.54
CA HIS A 64 -4.33 -15.26 11.54
C HIS A 64 -5.54 -16.16 11.27
N ASN A 65 -5.82 -16.46 9.99
CA ASN A 65 -6.92 -17.35 9.59
C ASN A 65 -6.71 -17.88 8.17
N HIS A 66 -6.62 -19.20 8.00
CA HIS A 66 -6.39 -19.84 6.70
C HIS A 66 -7.55 -19.69 5.69
N ASN A 67 -8.74 -19.29 6.13
CA ASN A 67 -9.85 -18.93 5.24
C ASN A 67 -9.72 -17.55 4.61
N LEU A 68 -8.73 -16.76 5.06
CA LEU A 68 -8.45 -15.41 4.57
C LEU A 68 -7.13 -15.38 3.79
N SER A 69 -7.04 -14.43 2.86
CA SER A 69 -5.82 -14.11 2.13
C SER A 69 -4.83 -13.35 3.01
N CYS A 70 -3.52 -13.59 2.83
CA CYS A 70 -2.46 -12.75 3.40
C CYS A 70 -2.31 -11.39 2.70
N GLY A 71 -3.13 -11.11 1.68
CA GLY A 71 -3.00 -9.94 0.81
C GLY A 71 -1.92 -10.15 -0.24
N GLY A 72 -1.68 -9.13 -1.05
CA GLY A 72 -0.70 -9.19 -2.13
C GLY A 72 -0.43 -7.83 -2.75
N SER A 73 0.59 -7.72 -3.60
CA SER A 73 1.41 -8.84 -4.09
C SER A 73 2.54 -9.28 -3.15
N SER A 74 2.92 -8.48 -2.16
CA SER A 74 3.98 -8.84 -1.20
C SER A 74 3.48 -9.66 -0.01
N GLY A 75 2.56 -10.61 -0.24
CA GLY A 75 1.91 -11.35 0.85
C GLY A 75 2.82 -12.33 1.57
N GLY A 76 3.80 -12.93 0.87
CA GLY A 76 4.80 -13.78 1.51
C GLY A 76 5.64 -13.05 2.55
N GLU A 77 6.05 -11.80 2.27
CA GLU A 77 6.74 -10.94 3.23
C GLU A 77 5.90 -10.72 4.48
N ALA A 78 4.64 -10.30 4.30
CA ALA A 78 3.78 -9.95 5.43
C ALA A 78 3.39 -11.17 6.27
N ALA A 79 3.10 -12.31 5.63
CA ALA A 79 2.82 -13.56 6.32
C ALA A 79 4.03 -14.03 7.15
N LEU A 80 5.24 -13.96 6.58
CA LEU A 80 6.46 -14.33 7.28
C LEU A 80 6.72 -13.44 8.51
N MET A 81 6.53 -12.12 8.39
CA MET A 81 6.71 -11.19 9.50
C MET A 81 5.64 -11.35 10.59
N ALA A 82 4.39 -11.58 10.22
CA ALA A 82 3.32 -11.85 11.19
C ALA A 82 3.57 -13.14 11.98
N LEU A 83 4.23 -14.14 11.37
CA LEU A 83 4.74 -15.34 12.05
C LEU A 83 6.07 -15.12 12.80
N ARG A 84 6.58 -13.89 12.86
CA ARG A 84 7.88 -13.52 13.46
C ARG A 84 9.10 -14.21 12.82
N GLY A 85 8.96 -14.68 11.59
CA GLY A 85 10.05 -15.28 10.81
C GLY A 85 10.98 -14.26 10.16
N SER A 86 10.57 -12.98 10.08
CA SER A 86 11.42 -11.85 9.70
C SER A 86 11.02 -10.59 10.47
N THR A 87 11.95 -9.66 10.65
CA THR A 87 11.73 -8.36 11.32
C THR A 87 11.63 -7.19 10.33
N LEU A 88 12.19 -7.36 9.13
CA LEU A 88 12.22 -6.35 8.07
C LEU A 88 12.17 -7.05 6.71
N GLY A 89 11.49 -6.44 5.75
CA GLY A 89 11.45 -6.91 4.38
C GLY A 89 11.12 -5.82 3.39
N VAL A 90 11.31 -6.16 2.11
CA VAL A 90 11.11 -5.25 0.98
C VAL A 90 10.06 -5.86 0.06
N GLY A 91 9.04 -5.05 -0.26
CA GLY A 91 8.04 -5.38 -1.27
C GLY A 91 7.97 -4.31 -2.34
N THR A 92 7.10 -4.51 -3.32
CA THR A 92 6.79 -3.50 -4.34
C THR A 92 5.36 -3.01 -4.17
N ASP A 93 5.05 -1.81 -4.65
CA ASP A 93 3.71 -1.24 -4.60
C ASP A 93 3.43 -0.41 -5.85
N ILE A 94 2.51 -0.90 -6.69
CA ILE A 94 1.91 -0.16 -7.80
C ILE A 94 0.41 0.05 -7.61
N GLY A 95 -0.26 -0.73 -6.76
CA GLY A 95 -1.69 -0.58 -6.46
C GLY A 95 -2.07 -0.85 -5.01
N GLY A 96 -1.09 -0.98 -4.10
CA GLY A 96 -1.32 -1.37 -2.70
C GLY A 96 -0.42 -2.50 -2.18
N SER A 97 0.50 -3.01 -2.99
CA SER A 97 1.16 -4.30 -2.74
C SER A 97 2.12 -4.41 -1.56
N VAL A 98 2.45 -3.32 -0.85
CA VAL A 98 3.04 -3.40 0.51
C VAL A 98 2.04 -3.06 1.61
N ARG A 99 0.98 -2.33 1.28
CA ARG A 99 -0.02 -1.82 2.22
C ARG A 99 -1.11 -2.84 2.51
N ILE A 100 -1.69 -3.44 1.47
CA ILE A 100 -2.71 -4.49 1.55
C ILE A 100 -2.22 -5.67 2.40
N PRO A 101 -1.07 -6.31 2.11
CA PRO A 101 -0.62 -7.43 2.91
C PRO A 101 -0.23 -7.02 4.33
N ALA A 102 0.28 -5.80 4.53
CA ALA A 102 0.54 -5.29 5.88
C ALA A 102 -0.74 -5.15 6.71
N ALA A 103 -1.81 -4.61 6.12
CA ALA A 103 -3.11 -4.50 6.78
C ALA A 103 -3.69 -5.89 7.10
N PHE A 104 -3.66 -6.82 6.14
CA PHE A 104 -4.29 -8.15 6.29
C PHE A 104 -3.54 -9.05 7.27
N CYS A 105 -2.22 -8.87 7.39
CA CYS A 105 -1.39 -9.65 8.30
C CYS A 105 -1.12 -8.93 9.64
N GLY A 106 -1.62 -7.71 9.83
CA GLY A 106 -1.48 -6.96 11.09
C GLY A 106 -0.05 -6.53 11.38
N ILE A 107 0.68 -6.07 10.35
CA ILE A 107 2.04 -5.52 10.47
C ILE A 107 2.09 -4.08 9.94
N PHE A 108 3.29 -3.49 9.94
CA PHE A 108 3.51 -2.12 9.52
C PHE A 108 4.13 -2.09 8.12
N SER A 109 3.84 -1.03 7.37
CA SER A 109 4.53 -0.78 6.10
C SER A 109 4.76 0.70 5.86
N LEU A 110 5.74 1.00 5.02
CA LEU A 110 5.92 2.28 4.36
C LEU A 110 5.93 2.03 2.85
N LYS A 111 5.08 2.78 2.15
CA LYS A 111 5.13 2.99 0.71
C LYS A 111 5.72 4.38 0.42
N PRO A 112 6.99 4.47 0.00
CA PRO A 112 7.57 5.71 -0.48
C PRO A 112 6.89 6.21 -1.76
N THR A 113 7.06 7.49 -2.05
CA THR A 113 6.93 8.08 -3.37
C THR A 113 7.82 7.30 -4.34
N PRO A 114 7.36 6.96 -5.55
CA PRO A 114 8.27 6.44 -6.57
C PRO A 114 9.48 7.36 -6.75
N GLU A 115 10.62 6.82 -7.15
CA GLU A 115 11.88 7.57 -7.30
C GLU A 115 12.54 8.02 -5.99
N ARG A 116 11.93 7.78 -4.81
CA ARG A 116 12.62 7.98 -3.52
C ARG A 116 13.68 6.91 -3.25
N VAL A 117 13.45 5.69 -3.73
CA VAL A 117 14.35 4.52 -3.61
C VAL A 117 14.55 3.89 -4.98
N SER A 118 15.70 3.25 -5.19
CA SER A 118 16.07 2.69 -6.50
C SER A 118 15.23 1.46 -6.83
N TYR A 119 14.56 1.49 -8.00
CA TYR A 119 13.91 0.31 -8.58
C TYR A 119 14.84 -0.44 -9.54
N ARG A 120 16.08 0.03 -9.71
CA ARG A 120 17.03 -0.52 -10.68
C ARG A 120 17.26 -2.01 -10.45
N ASP A 121 17.14 -2.76 -11.55
CA ASP A 121 17.32 -4.21 -11.62
C ASP A 121 16.33 -5.01 -10.72
N ALA A 122 15.29 -4.36 -10.19
CA ALA A 122 14.16 -5.04 -9.56
C ALA A 122 13.14 -5.48 -10.62
N ALA A 123 12.63 -6.70 -10.45
CA ALA A 123 11.59 -7.27 -11.28
C ALA A 123 10.32 -6.39 -11.28
N ASN A 124 9.76 -6.12 -12.46
CA ASN A 124 8.51 -5.37 -12.61
C ASN A 124 7.61 -6.04 -13.64
N THR A 125 6.30 -5.99 -13.42
CA THR A 125 5.27 -6.53 -14.31
C THR A 125 5.12 -5.76 -15.62
N ASN A 126 5.29 -4.44 -15.58
CA ASN A 126 5.11 -3.57 -16.74
C ASN A 126 6.22 -2.52 -16.76
N PRO A 127 7.49 -2.90 -17.03
CA PRO A 127 8.64 -2.00 -16.92
C PRO A 127 8.57 -0.80 -17.88
N GLY A 128 7.78 -0.89 -18.96
CA GLY A 128 7.55 0.22 -19.89
C GLY A 128 6.61 1.31 -19.37
N GLN A 129 5.74 0.99 -18.40
CA GLN A 129 4.76 1.95 -17.85
C GLN A 129 5.45 2.85 -16.82
N ASN A 130 5.81 4.06 -17.26
CA ASN A 130 6.60 4.99 -16.47
C ASN A 130 5.87 6.28 -16.05
N THR A 131 4.58 6.40 -16.33
CA THR A 131 3.74 7.54 -15.92
C THR A 131 3.36 7.47 -14.44
N TYR A 132 2.90 6.30 -13.99
CA TYR A 132 2.55 6.01 -12.60
C TYR A 132 3.32 4.78 -12.12
N ARG A 133 4.54 5.01 -11.66
CA ARG A 133 5.53 3.96 -11.42
C ARG A 133 5.21 3.14 -10.18
N SER A 134 5.56 1.86 -10.23
CA SER A 134 5.74 1.07 -9.02
C SER A 134 6.86 1.67 -8.16
N THR A 135 6.75 1.54 -6.85
CA THR A 135 7.81 1.86 -5.89
C THR A 135 8.22 0.62 -5.09
N LEU A 136 9.42 0.61 -4.52
CA LEU A 136 9.79 -0.35 -3.48
C LEU A 136 9.37 0.22 -2.12
N GLY A 137 8.75 -0.63 -1.30
CA GLY A 137 8.32 -0.27 0.04
C GLY A 137 8.92 -1.19 1.09
N PHE A 138 8.90 -0.74 2.34
CA PHE A 138 9.44 -1.46 3.48
C PHE A 138 8.29 -1.97 4.34
N MET A 139 8.38 -3.23 4.79
CA MET A 139 7.46 -3.82 5.75
C MET A 139 8.24 -4.28 6.96
N SER A 140 7.63 -4.17 8.14
CA SER A 140 8.28 -4.46 9.41
C SER A 140 7.26 -4.80 10.48
N THR A 141 7.73 -5.40 11.56
CA THR A 141 6.94 -5.59 12.79
C THR A 141 6.81 -4.33 13.65
N SER A 142 7.38 -3.19 13.22
CA SER A 142 7.25 -1.87 13.85
C SER A 142 7.49 -0.73 12.85
N LEU A 143 6.99 0.48 13.18
CA LEU A 143 7.28 1.70 12.42
C LEU A 143 8.77 2.08 12.47
N GLU A 144 9.45 1.79 13.58
CA GLU A 144 10.89 2.00 13.74
C GLU A 144 11.69 1.17 12.75
N GLY A 145 11.26 -0.06 12.45
CA GLY A 145 11.91 -0.89 11.43
C GLY A 145 11.71 -0.35 10.02
N CYS A 146 10.51 0.16 9.69
CA CYS A 146 10.27 0.85 8.41
C CYS A 146 11.15 2.11 8.27
N GLU A 147 11.26 2.90 9.34
CA GLU A 147 12.13 4.09 9.38
C GLU A 147 13.59 3.71 9.20
N LEU A 148 14.08 2.73 9.96
CA LEU A 148 15.45 2.26 9.91
C LEU A 148 15.82 1.81 8.49
N ALA A 149 14.93 1.07 7.83
CA ALA A 149 15.16 0.61 6.46
C ALA A 149 15.28 1.77 5.48
N LEU A 150 14.33 2.71 5.50
CA LEU A 150 14.39 3.89 4.64
C LEU A 150 15.66 4.70 4.89
N LYS A 151 15.96 4.99 6.16
CA LYS A 151 17.13 5.79 6.56
C LYS A 151 18.44 5.13 6.14
N SER A 152 18.57 3.82 6.35
CA SER A 152 19.75 3.05 5.95
C SER A 152 19.94 3.05 4.44
N VAL A 153 18.87 2.78 3.68
CA VAL A 153 18.93 2.78 2.20
C VAL A 153 19.30 4.16 1.67
N LEU A 154 18.68 5.24 2.16
CA LEU A 154 19.04 6.60 1.70
C LEU A 154 20.47 7.01 2.08
N SER A 155 21.05 6.43 3.14
CA SER A 155 22.43 6.70 3.54
C SER A 155 23.48 6.19 2.53
N THR A 156 23.12 5.22 1.68
CA THR A 156 24.00 4.71 0.62
C THR A 156 24.07 5.63 -0.59
N ARG A 157 23.26 6.71 -0.60
CA ARG A 157 23.14 7.67 -1.71
C ARG A 157 22.70 6.98 -3.02
N PRO A 158 21.51 6.32 -3.04
CA PRO A 158 21.03 5.52 -4.18
C PRO A 158 21.07 6.25 -5.53
N TRP A 159 20.85 7.57 -5.53
CA TRP A 159 20.90 8.45 -6.71
C TRP A 159 22.27 8.52 -7.40
N LEU A 160 23.36 8.07 -6.78
CA LEU A 160 24.65 7.94 -7.44
C LEU A 160 24.76 6.69 -8.33
N GLN A 161 23.96 5.67 -8.02
CA GLN A 161 23.95 4.38 -8.72
C GLN A 161 22.75 4.24 -9.64
N ASP A 162 21.65 4.92 -9.35
CA ASP A 162 20.44 4.91 -10.16
C ASP A 162 20.00 6.36 -10.49
N PRO A 163 20.13 6.81 -11.76
CA PRO A 163 19.75 8.15 -12.16
C PRO A 163 18.24 8.40 -12.10
N ALA A 164 17.41 7.36 -11.95
CA ALA A 164 15.97 7.52 -11.76
C ALA A 164 15.60 7.94 -10.33
N VAL A 165 16.55 7.91 -9.38
CA VAL A 165 16.31 8.28 -7.99
C VAL A 165 16.55 9.77 -7.77
N VAL A 166 15.58 10.45 -7.17
CA VAL A 166 15.71 11.88 -6.83
C VAL A 166 16.68 12.00 -5.65
N PRO A 167 17.68 12.91 -5.70
CA PRO A 167 18.76 12.98 -4.70
C PRO A 167 18.31 13.66 -3.39
N ILE A 168 17.39 13.02 -2.66
CA ILE A 168 16.83 13.50 -1.38
C ILE A 168 17.33 12.59 -0.25
N PRO A 169 18.32 13.03 0.57
CA PRO A 169 18.75 12.32 1.76
C PRO A 169 17.61 12.14 2.78
N TYR A 170 17.80 11.26 3.76
CA TYR A 170 16.88 11.15 4.89
C TYR A 170 16.91 12.43 5.74
N ARG A 171 15.74 13.05 5.95
CA ARG A 171 15.57 14.33 6.66
C ARG A 171 15.12 14.09 8.10
N GLN A 172 16.09 13.86 8.97
CA GLN A 172 15.84 13.60 10.39
C GLN A 172 15.10 14.77 11.06
N GLU A 173 15.37 15.99 10.63
CA GLU A 173 14.73 17.22 11.11
C GLU A 173 13.22 17.24 10.84
N VAL A 174 12.76 16.70 9.71
CA VAL A 174 11.32 16.60 9.38
C VAL A 174 10.62 15.63 10.32
N LEU A 175 11.22 14.44 10.54
CA LEU A 175 10.68 13.49 11.51
C LEU A 175 10.64 14.10 12.93
N ASN A 176 11.72 14.75 13.34
CA ASN A 176 11.83 15.36 14.66
C ASN A 176 10.81 16.50 14.86
N ASP A 177 10.57 17.34 13.85
CA ASP A 177 9.55 18.39 13.92
C ASP A 177 8.17 17.79 14.16
N VAL A 178 7.78 16.75 13.38
CA VAL A 178 6.50 16.06 13.57
C VAL A 178 6.40 15.45 14.96
N LEU A 179 7.40 14.68 15.40
CA LEU A 179 7.40 14.04 16.72
C LEU A 179 7.37 15.07 17.86
N SER A 180 7.92 16.27 17.65
CA SER A 180 7.91 17.33 18.66
C SER A 180 6.51 17.86 19.01
N ARG A 181 5.51 17.59 18.15
CA ARG A 181 4.12 18.08 18.30
C ARG A 181 3.29 17.32 19.34
N ALA A 182 3.81 16.21 19.85
CA ALA A 182 3.16 15.41 20.88
C ALA A 182 4.19 14.88 21.89
N ASP A 183 3.71 14.32 23.00
CA ASP A 183 4.55 13.54 23.92
C ASP A 183 4.66 12.06 23.46
N ALA A 184 5.36 11.24 24.25
CA ALA A 184 5.56 9.82 23.95
C ALA A 184 4.26 8.99 23.92
N SER A 185 3.17 9.51 24.50
CA SER A 185 1.84 8.89 24.46
C SER A 185 1.06 9.26 23.19
N GLY A 186 1.62 10.11 22.33
CA GLY A 186 0.92 10.67 21.18
C GLY A 186 -0.01 11.83 21.56
N LYS A 187 -0.01 12.29 22.82
CA LYS A 187 -0.83 13.41 23.26
C LYS A 187 -0.26 14.72 22.70
N ALA A 188 -1.10 15.46 22.00
CA ALA A 188 -0.78 16.74 21.39
C ALA A 188 -0.27 17.75 22.43
N LYS A 189 0.74 18.53 22.05
CA LYS A 189 1.08 19.77 22.75
C LYS A 189 0.10 20.86 22.34
N ALA A 190 -0.35 21.64 23.31
CA ALA A 190 -1.50 22.55 23.18
C ALA A 190 -1.34 23.60 22.05
N ASP A 191 -0.11 23.97 21.71
CA ASP A 191 0.21 25.00 20.73
C ASP A 191 0.36 24.48 19.30
N ARG A 192 0.58 23.18 19.09
CA ARG A 192 0.90 22.62 17.76
C ARG A 192 0.26 21.23 17.49
N PRO A 193 -1.04 21.02 17.71
CA PRO A 193 -1.68 19.72 17.41
C PRO A 193 -1.65 19.40 15.92
N LEU A 194 -1.47 18.13 15.53
CA LEU A 194 -1.69 17.67 14.16
C LEU A 194 -3.11 18.00 13.67
N LYS A 195 -3.28 18.28 12.38
CA LYS A 195 -4.57 18.36 11.69
C LYS A 195 -4.62 17.28 10.63
N LEU A 196 -5.48 16.29 10.83
CA LEU A 196 -5.55 15.10 9.98
C LEU A 196 -6.89 15.05 9.26
N GLY A 197 -6.84 14.78 7.95
CA GLY A 197 -8.04 14.44 7.17
C GLY A 197 -8.47 13.02 7.51
N ILE A 198 -9.78 12.74 7.54
CA ILE A 198 -10.30 11.38 7.65
C ILE A 198 -11.26 11.08 6.51
N LEU A 199 -10.87 10.13 5.66
CA LEU A 199 -11.73 9.59 4.60
C LEU A 199 -12.33 8.29 5.09
N TRP A 200 -13.62 8.33 5.41
CA TRP A 200 -14.35 7.17 5.91
C TRP A 200 -14.63 6.15 4.82
N ARG A 201 -15.01 6.65 3.64
CA ARG A 201 -15.42 5.86 2.48
C ARG A 201 -15.02 6.59 1.20
N ASP A 202 -14.74 5.84 0.13
CA ASP A 202 -14.33 6.42 -1.15
C ASP A 202 -15.50 6.72 -2.10
N GLY A 203 -16.72 6.40 -1.65
CA GLY A 203 -17.97 6.56 -2.41
C GLY A 203 -18.22 5.47 -3.46
N GLY A 204 -17.28 4.55 -3.66
CA GLY A 204 -17.38 3.44 -4.62
C GLY A 204 -17.75 2.12 -3.95
N VAL A 205 -17.05 1.73 -2.89
CA VAL A 205 -17.30 0.49 -2.15
C VAL A 205 -17.20 0.76 -0.66
N GLU A 206 -18.14 0.22 0.08
CA GLU A 206 -18.30 0.46 1.48
C GLU A 206 -17.39 -0.42 2.34
N PRO A 207 -16.71 0.14 3.35
CA PRO A 207 -15.98 -0.69 4.29
C PRO A 207 -16.91 -1.56 5.13
N HIS A 208 -16.54 -2.82 5.31
CA HIS A 208 -17.18 -3.75 6.21
C HIS A 208 -17.14 -3.23 7.66
N PRO A 209 -18.06 -3.71 8.52
CA PRO A 209 -18.14 -3.35 9.94
C PRO A 209 -16.79 -3.27 10.70
N PRO A 210 -15.87 -4.26 10.62
CA PRO A 210 -14.60 -4.18 11.33
C PRO A 210 -13.71 -3.02 10.86
N ILE A 211 -13.74 -2.66 9.57
CA ILE A 211 -12.97 -1.52 9.05
C ILE A 211 -13.59 -0.21 9.51
N ARG A 212 -14.93 -0.07 9.45
CA ARG A 212 -15.65 1.11 9.96
C ARG A 212 -15.34 1.34 11.43
N ARG A 213 -15.39 0.28 12.25
CA ARG A 213 -15.03 0.34 13.68
C ARG A 213 -13.56 0.70 13.88
N GLY A 214 -12.66 0.11 13.11
CA GLY A 214 -11.24 0.47 13.13
C GLY A 214 -11.01 1.97 12.87
N MET A 215 -11.62 2.52 11.82
CA MET A 215 -11.57 3.95 11.52
C MET A 215 -12.11 4.81 12.67
N ALA A 216 -13.23 4.40 13.29
CA ALA A 216 -13.81 5.11 14.43
C ALA A 216 -12.89 5.10 15.67
N ILE A 217 -12.23 3.96 15.95
CA ILE A 217 -11.24 3.84 17.04
C ILE A 217 -10.07 4.80 16.81
N VAL A 218 -9.53 4.86 15.59
CA VAL A 218 -8.45 5.80 15.24
C VAL A 218 -8.92 7.24 15.41
N ALA A 219 -10.10 7.57 14.89
CA ALA A 219 -10.65 8.92 14.99
C ALA A 219 -10.83 9.37 16.44
N GLN A 220 -11.32 8.47 17.30
CA GLN A 220 -11.48 8.72 18.73
C GLN A 220 -10.14 8.90 19.43
N ALA A 221 -9.15 8.04 19.13
CA ALA A 221 -7.82 8.14 19.72
C ALA A 221 -7.12 9.46 19.35
N VAL A 222 -7.17 9.85 18.08
CA VAL A 222 -6.62 11.12 17.58
C VAL A 222 -7.29 12.32 18.27
N LYS A 223 -8.63 12.34 18.35
CA LYS A 223 -9.37 13.41 19.06
C LYS A 223 -9.04 13.45 20.55
N LYS A 224 -9.02 12.31 21.24
CA LYS A 224 -8.70 12.21 22.68
C LYS A 224 -7.26 12.65 22.98
N ALA A 225 -6.35 12.41 22.04
CA ALA A 225 -4.98 12.89 22.12
C ALA A 225 -4.86 14.42 21.93
N GLY A 226 -5.92 15.13 21.53
CA GLY A 226 -5.92 16.57 21.34
C GLY A 226 -5.50 17.02 19.94
N HIS A 227 -5.48 16.10 18.97
CA HIS A 227 -5.28 16.44 17.56
C HIS A 227 -6.60 16.81 16.87
N LYS A 228 -6.51 17.55 15.77
CA LYS A 228 -7.65 17.99 14.96
C LYS A 228 -7.97 16.93 13.89
N LEU A 229 -9.26 16.71 13.67
CA LEU A 229 -9.76 15.87 12.57
C LEU A 229 -10.74 16.65 11.71
N VAL A 230 -10.58 16.56 10.40
CA VAL A 230 -11.50 17.12 9.40
C VAL A 230 -11.97 16.03 8.46
N ASP A 231 -13.25 16.03 8.10
CA ASP A 231 -13.76 15.07 7.11
C ASP A 231 -13.10 15.32 5.74
N TRP A 232 -12.70 14.23 5.10
CA TRP A 232 -11.95 14.26 3.85
C TRP A 232 -12.81 13.75 2.69
N ASN A 233 -13.22 14.66 1.81
CA ASN A 233 -14.12 14.44 0.68
C ASN A 233 -13.45 14.95 -0.62
N PRO A 234 -12.40 14.27 -1.11
CA PRO A 234 -11.61 14.71 -2.26
C PRO A 234 -12.34 14.49 -3.59
N PRO A 235 -11.76 14.91 -4.73
CA PRO A 235 -12.23 14.47 -6.05
C PRO A 235 -12.44 12.95 -6.10
N PRO A 236 -13.53 12.45 -6.73
CA PRO A 236 -13.94 11.06 -6.60
C PRO A 236 -12.83 10.05 -6.92
N HIS A 237 -12.57 9.11 -6.00
CA HIS A 237 -11.52 8.09 -6.18
C HIS A 237 -11.81 7.13 -7.35
N ALA A 238 -13.08 6.97 -7.75
CA ALA A 238 -13.45 6.20 -8.93
C ALA A 238 -12.80 6.74 -10.23
N ILE A 239 -12.57 8.06 -10.31
CA ILE A 239 -11.84 8.67 -11.44
C ILE A 239 -10.38 8.22 -11.39
N ALA A 240 -9.75 8.28 -10.21
CA ALA A 240 -8.36 7.86 -10.04
C ALA A 240 -8.16 6.39 -10.37
N GLN A 241 -9.04 5.52 -9.87
CA GLN A 241 -9.03 4.09 -10.15
C GLN A 241 -9.12 3.82 -11.66
N LYS A 242 -10.06 4.46 -12.36
CA LYS A 242 -10.20 4.29 -13.81
C LYS A 242 -8.92 4.68 -14.56
N ILE A 243 -8.33 5.82 -14.22
CA ILE A 243 -7.11 6.31 -14.87
C ILE A 243 -5.95 5.35 -14.59
N HIS A 244 -5.72 5.04 -13.30
CA HIS A 244 -4.63 4.19 -12.85
C HIS A 244 -4.69 2.79 -13.48
N TYR A 245 -5.87 2.17 -13.43
CA TYR A 245 -6.09 0.84 -14.01
C TYR A 245 -5.88 0.83 -15.53
N SER A 246 -6.25 1.92 -16.23
CA SER A 246 -6.02 2.04 -17.68
C SER A 246 -4.53 2.06 -18.03
N PHE A 247 -3.66 2.61 -17.18
CA PHE A 247 -2.21 2.53 -17.38
C PHE A 247 -1.67 1.12 -17.24
N LEU A 248 -2.17 0.35 -16.27
CA LEU A 248 -1.75 -1.04 -16.04
C LEU A 248 -2.11 -1.97 -17.21
N LEU A 249 -3.15 -1.63 -17.97
CA LEU A 249 -3.63 -2.40 -19.11
C LEU A 249 -3.24 -1.81 -20.47
N ALA A 250 -2.50 -0.70 -20.50
CA ALA A 250 -2.22 0.05 -21.72
C ALA A 250 -1.46 -0.76 -22.78
N ASP A 251 -0.64 -1.72 -22.35
CA ASP A 251 0.12 -2.62 -23.22
C ASP A 251 -0.70 -3.81 -23.75
N GLY A 252 -2.01 -3.88 -23.44
CA GLY A 252 -2.86 -5.00 -23.83
C GLY A 252 -2.51 -6.30 -23.11
N ALA A 253 -1.88 -6.22 -21.93
CA ALA A 253 -1.31 -7.35 -21.17
C ALA A 253 -0.14 -8.05 -21.87
N ARG A 254 0.51 -7.39 -22.85
CA ARG A 254 1.60 -7.98 -23.61
C ARG A 254 2.78 -8.41 -22.73
N ASP A 255 3.25 -7.56 -21.82
CA ASP A 255 4.38 -7.88 -20.93
C ASP A 255 4.06 -9.09 -20.04
N VAL A 256 2.82 -9.16 -19.56
CA VAL A 256 2.33 -10.29 -18.76
C VAL A 256 2.42 -11.59 -19.56
N HIS A 257 1.85 -11.63 -20.77
CA HIS A 257 1.85 -12.82 -21.61
C HIS A 257 3.24 -13.22 -22.09
N ASP A 258 4.07 -12.27 -22.50
CA ASP A 258 5.46 -12.53 -22.91
C ASP A 258 6.25 -13.23 -21.78
N ASN A 259 6.02 -12.85 -20.52
CA ASN A 259 6.64 -13.50 -19.39
C ASN A 259 6.07 -14.88 -19.04
N LEU A 260 4.76 -15.09 -19.23
CA LEU A 260 4.15 -16.41 -19.02
C LEU A 260 4.65 -17.41 -20.06
N LEU A 261 4.78 -16.97 -21.32
CA LEU A 261 5.31 -17.76 -22.43
C LEU A 261 6.72 -18.32 -22.16
N LEU A 262 7.56 -17.62 -21.40
CA LEU A 262 8.88 -18.11 -21.00
C LEU A 262 8.84 -19.43 -20.23
N SER A 263 7.75 -19.67 -19.50
CA SER A 263 7.56 -20.89 -18.70
C SER A 263 6.52 -21.85 -19.27
N GLY A 264 5.67 -21.37 -20.19
CA GLY A 264 4.52 -22.10 -20.70
C GLY A 264 3.36 -22.23 -19.70
N GLU A 265 3.39 -21.50 -18.57
CA GLU A 265 2.32 -21.56 -17.58
C GLU A 265 1.05 -20.81 -18.05
N PRO A 266 -0.16 -21.30 -17.72
CA PRO A 266 -1.39 -20.56 -17.99
C PRO A 266 -1.62 -19.44 -16.97
N LEU A 267 -2.40 -18.43 -17.36
CA LEU A 267 -2.97 -17.46 -16.42
C LEU A 267 -3.84 -18.16 -15.38
N ILE A 268 -3.62 -17.85 -14.10
CA ILE A 268 -4.51 -18.28 -13.02
C ILE A 268 -5.92 -17.67 -13.19
N ALA A 269 -6.95 -18.36 -12.71
CA ALA A 269 -8.36 -17.96 -12.87
C ALA A 269 -8.62 -16.50 -12.42
N ASP A 270 -8.01 -16.08 -11.31
CA ASP A 270 -8.17 -14.72 -10.77
C ASP A 270 -7.68 -13.62 -11.73
N LEU A 271 -6.71 -13.92 -12.60
CA LEU A 271 -6.18 -12.97 -13.58
C LEU A 271 -6.93 -13.00 -14.92
N GLN A 272 -7.61 -14.10 -15.25
CA GLN A 272 -8.23 -14.28 -16.57
C GLN A 272 -9.32 -13.25 -16.86
N ALA A 273 -9.98 -12.69 -15.84
CA ALA A 273 -10.97 -11.64 -16.04
C ALA A 273 -10.35 -10.30 -16.52
N TYR A 274 -9.07 -10.08 -16.26
CA TYR A 274 -8.43 -8.76 -16.35
C TYR A 274 -7.29 -8.71 -17.36
N PHE A 275 -6.50 -9.79 -17.48
CA PHE A 275 -5.24 -9.82 -18.24
C PHE A 275 -5.29 -10.73 -19.47
N ASN A 276 -6.45 -10.84 -20.13
CA ASN A 276 -6.49 -11.43 -21.47
C ASN A 276 -5.74 -10.54 -22.45
N LEU A 277 -4.98 -11.16 -23.36
CA LEU A 277 -4.22 -10.46 -24.38
C LEU A 277 -5.17 -9.67 -25.30
N LYS A 278 -4.86 -8.39 -25.50
CA LYS A 278 -5.58 -7.45 -26.36
C LYS A 278 -4.59 -6.61 -27.15
N ASP A 279 -5.08 -5.84 -28.12
CA ASP A 279 -4.28 -4.81 -28.75
C ASP A 279 -3.93 -3.72 -27.72
N PRO A 280 -2.67 -3.23 -27.69
CA PRO A 280 -2.28 -2.10 -26.85
C PRO A 280 -3.03 -0.83 -27.30
N ILE A 281 -3.25 0.10 -26.37
CA ILE A 281 -3.91 1.36 -26.71
C ILE A 281 -3.01 2.22 -27.63
N PRO A 282 -3.57 3.02 -28.55
CA PRO A 282 -2.79 3.93 -29.38
C PRO A 282 -2.00 4.95 -28.55
N LEU A 283 -0.83 5.37 -29.07
CA LEU A 283 0.04 6.34 -28.38
C LEU A 283 -0.67 7.64 -27.99
N LEU A 284 -1.52 8.18 -28.86
CA LEU A 284 -2.25 9.42 -28.56
C LEU A 284 -3.26 9.21 -27.43
N GLU A 285 -3.91 8.05 -27.35
CA GLU A 285 -4.81 7.72 -26.25
C GLU A 285 -4.05 7.58 -24.92
N TYR A 286 -2.84 6.98 -24.95
CA TYR A 286 -1.95 6.94 -23.78
C TYR A 286 -1.54 8.35 -23.31
N GLN A 287 -1.27 9.27 -24.25
CA GLN A 287 -0.95 10.66 -23.93
C GLN A 287 -2.16 11.40 -23.33
N ASP A 288 -3.36 11.21 -23.89
CA ASP A 288 -4.60 11.78 -23.35
C ASP A 288 -4.90 11.24 -21.95
N LEU A 289 -4.65 9.95 -21.70
CA LEU A 289 -4.76 9.35 -20.38
C LEU A 289 -3.77 9.96 -19.38
N THR A 290 -2.56 10.30 -19.83
CA THR A 290 -1.55 10.99 -19.03
C THR A 290 -2.01 12.40 -18.65
N VAL A 291 -2.59 13.15 -19.59
CA VAL A 291 -3.15 14.48 -19.30
C VAL A 291 -4.29 14.39 -18.29
N GLN A 292 -5.18 13.40 -18.40
CA GLN A 292 -6.26 13.17 -17.43
C GLN A 292 -5.72 12.89 -16.01
N GLY A 293 -4.68 12.07 -15.92
CA GLY A 293 -4.03 11.76 -14.65
C GLY A 293 -3.39 13.00 -14.00
N LEU A 294 -2.66 13.81 -14.77
CA LEU A 294 -2.07 15.06 -14.29
C LEU A 294 -3.13 16.05 -13.81
N ALA A 295 -4.25 16.16 -14.54
CA ALA A 295 -5.37 17.00 -14.13
C ALA A 295 -6.00 16.53 -12.80
N TYR A 296 -6.11 15.21 -12.60
CA TYR A 296 -6.58 14.65 -11.33
C TYR A 296 -5.61 14.93 -10.18
N GLU A 297 -4.29 14.75 -10.39
CA GLU A 297 -3.28 15.09 -9.38
C GLU A 297 -3.38 16.56 -8.94
N GLN A 298 -3.55 17.47 -9.90
CA GLN A 298 -3.72 18.90 -9.63
C GLN A 298 -5.00 19.16 -8.83
N ALA A 299 -6.13 18.63 -9.28
CA ALA A 299 -7.42 18.81 -8.59
C ALA A 299 -7.38 18.27 -7.14
N TYR A 300 -6.70 17.14 -6.90
CA TYR A 300 -6.55 16.59 -5.55
C TYR A 300 -5.65 17.48 -4.68
N SER A 301 -4.55 18.01 -5.25
CA SER A 301 -3.67 18.94 -4.54
C SER A 301 -4.38 20.26 -4.20
N ASP A 302 -5.15 20.82 -5.12
CA ASP A 302 -5.94 22.04 -4.92
C ASP A 302 -7.00 21.82 -3.85
N TYR A 303 -7.67 20.66 -3.87
CA TYR A 303 -8.57 20.25 -2.80
C TYR A 303 -7.84 20.22 -1.45
N TRP A 304 -6.70 19.54 -1.35
CA TRP A 304 -5.92 19.46 -0.10
C TRP A 304 -5.55 20.85 0.41
N ASN A 305 -5.11 21.77 -0.46
CA ASN A 305 -4.79 23.14 -0.08
C ASN A 305 -6.01 23.90 0.47
N SER A 306 -7.19 23.70 -0.13
CA SER A 306 -8.41 24.36 0.32
C SER A 306 -8.87 23.92 1.72
N MET A 307 -8.44 22.74 2.19
CA MET A 307 -8.76 22.22 3.53
C MET A 307 -8.01 22.90 4.67
N SER A 308 -7.11 23.85 4.38
CA SER A 308 -6.47 24.69 5.40
C SER A 308 -7.51 25.50 6.21
N GLY A 309 -8.59 25.95 5.59
CA GLY A 309 -9.71 26.63 6.26
C GLY A 309 -10.81 25.69 6.80
N ALA A 310 -10.68 24.36 6.64
CA ALA A 310 -11.70 23.43 7.11
C ALA A 310 -11.65 23.21 8.63
N GLY A 311 -12.81 23.00 9.24
CA GLY A 311 -12.96 22.82 10.69
C GLY A 311 -13.03 24.16 11.42
N ASP A 312 -12.06 24.42 12.30
CA ASP A 312 -12.02 25.64 13.13
C ASP A 312 -11.50 26.89 12.38
N ASP A 313 -11.29 26.80 11.05
CA ASP A 313 -10.74 27.86 10.17
C ASP A 313 -9.47 28.53 10.73
N ASP A 314 -8.57 27.69 11.24
CA ASP A 314 -7.33 28.08 11.90
C ASP A 314 -6.18 28.38 10.93
N GLY A 315 -6.42 28.26 9.62
CA GLY A 315 -5.42 28.38 8.56
C GLY A 315 -4.35 27.27 8.58
N GLN A 316 -4.47 26.27 9.47
CA GLN A 316 -3.52 25.19 9.57
C GLN A 316 -3.72 24.22 8.40
N GLU A 317 -2.64 23.89 7.71
CA GLU A 317 -2.65 22.87 6.66
C GLU A 317 -2.97 21.48 7.22
N VAL A 318 -3.66 20.66 6.43
CA VAL A 318 -3.85 19.24 6.76
C VAL A 318 -2.53 18.51 6.58
N ASP A 319 -2.05 17.89 7.65
CA ASP A 319 -0.73 17.25 7.73
C ASP A 319 -0.68 15.92 6.98
N ALA A 320 -1.75 15.12 7.08
CA ALA A 320 -1.91 13.82 6.43
C ALA A 320 -3.39 13.40 6.40
N ILE A 321 -3.71 12.36 5.65
CA ILE A 321 -5.04 11.76 5.55
C ILE A 321 -5.01 10.36 6.17
N ILE A 322 -6.01 10.03 6.99
CA ILE A 322 -6.28 8.68 7.47
C ILE A 322 -7.41 8.09 6.64
N MET A 323 -7.20 6.89 6.09
CA MET A 323 -8.21 6.19 5.29
C MET A 323 -8.07 4.66 5.38
N PRO A 324 -9.12 3.89 5.03
CA PRO A 324 -9.00 2.44 4.90
C PRO A 324 -7.92 2.04 3.90
N VAL A 325 -7.30 0.88 4.10
CA VAL A 325 -6.44 0.23 3.10
C VAL A 325 -7.27 -0.55 2.09
N ALA A 326 -8.32 -1.21 2.57
CA ALA A 326 -9.26 -2.01 1.80
C ALA A 326 -10.63 -1.92 2.47
N PRO A 327 -11.73 -2.25 1.76
CA PRO A 327 -13.05 -2.29 2.38
C PRO A 327 -13.23 -3.46 3.35
N HIS A 328 -12.26 -4.37 3.47
CA HIS A 328 -12.32 -5.56 4.32
C HIS A 328 -11.02 -5.78 5.10
N ALA A 329 -11.10 -6.43 6.27
CA ALA A 329 -9.96 -6.71 7.15
C ALA A 329 -8.91 -7.60 6.47
N ALA A 330 -9.37 -8.65 5.81
CA ALA A 330 -8.63 -9.43 4.82
C ALA A 330 -9.63 -9.97 3.79
N VAL A 331 -9.21 -10.34 2.59
CA VAL A 331 -10.15 -10.88 1.60
C VAL A 331 -10.34 -12.39 1.77
N ILE A 332 -11.55 -12.91 1.55
CA ILE A 332 -11.73 -14.33 1.26
C ILE A 332 -11.13 -14.60 -0.13
N PRO A 333 -10.25 -15.61 -0.30
CA PRO A 333 -9.69 -15.98 -1.60
C PRO A 333 -10.68 -15.94 -2.77
N GLY A 334 -10.29 -15.27 -3.87
CA GLY A 334 -11.12 -15.10 -5.07
C GLY A 334 -12.23 -14.06 -4.98
N ARG A 335 -12.35 -13.33 -3.86
CA ARG A 335 -13.39 -12.31 -3.64
C ARG A 335 -12.85 -10.88 -3.47
N TYR A 336 -11.73 -10.57 -4.15
CA TYR A 336 -11.13 -9.24 -4.12
C TYR A 336 -11.76 -8.36 -5.21
N TYR A 337 -12.68 -7.48 -4.82
CA TYR A 337 -13.47 -6.72 -5.79
C TYR A 337 -13.07 -5.25 -5.94
N HIS A 338 -12.26 -4.69 -5.02
CA HIS A 338 -12.03 -3.25 -4.99
C HIS A 338 -10.66 -2.82 -4.45
N LEU A 339 -9.90 -2.08 -5.25
CA LEU A 339 -8.57 -1.55 -4.92
C LEU A 339 -8.53 -0.01 -4.76
N GLY A 340 -9.68 0.67 -4.89
CA GLY A 340 -9.72 2.14 -5.01
C GLY A 340 -9.07 2.91 -3.85
N TYR A 341 -9.10 2.35 -2.64
CA TYR A 341 -8.46 2.92 -1.45
C TYR A 341 -6.94 3.04 -1.56
N THR A 342 -6.27 2.11 -2.25
CA THR A 342 -4.81 2.14 -2.40
C THR A 342 -4.37 2.71 -3.74
N GLU A 343 -5.12 2.46 -4.82
CA GLU A 343 -4.79 2.92 -6.18
C GLU A 343 -4.72 4.43 -6.31
N VAL A 344 -5.63 5.17 -5.67
CA VAL A 344 -5.59 6.63 -5.69
C VAL A 344 -4.26 7.17 -5.18
N VAL A 345 -3.66 6.51 -4.18
CA VAL A 345 -2.37 6.91 -3.60
C VAL A 345 -1.22 6.63 -4.57
N ASN A 346 -1.31 5.57 -5.39
CA ASN A 346 -0.32 5.30 -6.43
C ASN A 346 -0.43 6.29 -7.58
N LEU A 347 -1.66 6.58 -8.04
CA LEU A 347 -1.90 7.61 -9.04
C LEU A 347 -1.37 8.97 -8.56
N LEU A 348 -1.61 9.34 -7.30
CA LEU A 348 -1.11 10.59 -6.74
C LEU A 348 0.39 10.57 -6.44
N ASN A 349 1.08 9.43 -6.60
CA ASN A 349 2.47 9.21 -6.20
C ASN A 349 2.74 9.59 -4.73
N TYR A 350 1.74 9.52 -3.85
CA TYR A 350 1.85 9.97 -2.46
C TYR A 350 2.55 8.97 -1.56
N SER A 351 3.10 9.43 -0.43
CA SER A 351 3.71 8.56 0.58
C SER A 351 2.63 7.98 1.48
N ALA A 352 2.75 6.71 1.89
CA ALA A 352 1.77 6.11 2.80
C ALA A 352 2.40 5.17 3.81
N ALA A 353 1.93 5.19 5.06
CA ALA A 353 2.28 4.23 6.09
C ALA A 353 1.03 3.45 6.51
N VAL A 354 1.17 2.14 6.76
CA VAL A 354 0.10 1.31 7.33
C VAL A 354 0.39 1.01 8.77
N ILE A 355 -0.65 1.12 9.60
CA ILE A 355 -0.63 0.71 11.01
C ILE A 355 -1.78 -0.28 11.28
N PRO A 356 -1.55 -1.34 12.07
CA PRO A 356 -2.62 -2.14 12.63
C PRO A 356 -3.35 -1.34 13.71
N VAL A 357 -4.66 -1.54 13.83
CA VAL A 357 -5.53 -0.75 14.72
C VAL A 357 -6.28 -1.64 15.70
N THR A 358 -6.92 -2.69 15.20
CA THR A 358 -7.75 -3.59 16.01
C THR A 358 -7.82 -4.96 15.32
N LYS A 359 -8.65 -5.86 15.84
CA LYS A 359 -9.03 -7.10 15.18
C LYS A 359 -10.54 -7.11 14.98
N ALA A 360 -11.00 -7.72 13.90
CA ALA A 360 -12.41 -7.98 13.68
C ALA A 360 -12.97 -8.88 14.78
N ASP A 361 -14.20 -8.61 15.20
CA ASP A 361 -14.85 -9.28 16.31
C ASP A 361 -16.34 -9.47 16.03
N ARG A 362 -16.74 -10.72 15.77
CA ARG A 362 -18.13 -11.13 15.58
C ARG A 362 -19.13 -10.60 16.62
N GLY A 363 -18.69 -10.33 17.85
CA GLY A 363 -19.58 -9.86 18.92
C GLY A 363 -20.02 -8.40 18.75
N VAL A 364 -19.28 -7.59 18.00
CA VAL A 364 -19.55 -6.15 17.81
C VAL A 364 -19.60 -5.73 16.34
N ASP A 365 -18.98 -6.51 15.45
CA ASP A 365 -18.96 -6.28 14.01
C ASP A 365 -20.11 -7.03 13.32
N ALA A 366 -21.34 -6.75 13.74
CA ALA A 366 -22.52 -7.37 13.13
C ALA A 366 -22.73 -6.87 11.69
N VAL A 367 -23.30 -7.72 10.83
CA VAL A 367 -23.75 -7.32 9.50
C VAL A 367 -24.86 -6.27 9.66
N ASP A 368 -24.69 -5.12 9.03
CA ASP A 368 -25.75 -4.11 8.95
C ASP A 368 -26.71 -4.49 7.82
N GLU A 369 -27.81 -5.16 8.20
CA GLU A 369 -28.86 -5.63 7.27
C GLU A 369 -29.64 -4.48 6.62
N ALA A 370 -29.55 -3.26 7.15
CA ALA A 370 -30.20 -2.09 6.59
C ALA A 370 -29.35 -1.40 5.51
N TYR A 371 -28.10 -1.82 5.32
CA TYR A 371 -27.22 -1.23 4.34
C TYR A 371 -27.68 -1.54 2.90
N GLU A 372 -27.82 -0.48 2.09
CA GLU A 372 -28.13 -0.60 0.66
C GLU A 372 -26.86 -0.35 -0.18
N PRO A 373 -26.35 -1.36 -0.90
CA PRO A 373 -25.16 -1.20 -1.72
C PRO A 373 -25.34 -0.19 -2.85
N VAL A 374 -24.35 0.68 -3.04
CA VAL A 374 -24.43 1.80 -4.01
C VAL A 374 -24.21 1.37 -5.46
N ASN A 375 -23.61 0.20 -5.68
CA ASN A 375 -23.43 -0.41 -7.00
C ASN A 375 -23.21 -1.93 -6.90
N LYS A 376 -22.97 -2.61 -8.03
CA LYS A 376 -22.79 -4.07 -8.09
C LYS A 376 -21.51 -4.56 -7.42
N VAL A 377 -20.42 -3.80 -7.50
CA VAL A 377 -19.12 -4.16 -6.89
C VAL A 377 -19.25 -4.05 -5.37
N ASP A 378 -19.87 -2.97 -4.91
CA ASP A 378 -20.17 -2.74 -3.51
C ASP A 378 -21.09 -3.83 -2.93
N ARG A 379 -22.11 -4.24 -3.68
CA ARG A 379 -22.97 -5.37 -3.31
C ARG A 379 -22.17 -6.66 -3.12
N ALA A 380 -21.33 -7.01 -4.09
CA ALA A 380 -20.51 -8.22 -4.02
C ALA A 380 -19.53 -8.20 -2.83
N ASN A 381 -18.94 -7.03 -2.56
CA ASN A 381 -18.12 -6.82 -1.38
C ASN A 381 -18.95 -7.01 -0.10
N TRP A 382 -20.07 -6.31 0.04
CA TRP A 382 -20.91 -6.33 1.25
C TRP A 382 -21.44 -7.73 1.57
N GLU A 383 -21.96 -8.44 0.57
CA GLU A 383 -22.51 -9.80 0.69
C GLU A 383 -21.41 -10.86 0.98
N THR A 384 -20.13 -10.51 0.84
CA THR A 384 -19.00 -11.38 1.20
C THR A 384 -18.67 -11.34 2.69
N TYR A 385 -19.14 -10.32 3.43
CA TYR A 385 -18.81 -10.19 4.84
C TYR A 385 -19.44 -11.32 5.67
N ASP A 386 -18.60 -12.03 6.41
CA ASP A 386 -18.99 -13.11 7.32
C ASP A 386 -18.30 -12.89 8.69
N PRO A 387 -19.05 -12.48 9.73
CA PRO A 387 -18.48 -12.21 11.05
C PRO A 387 -17.71 -13.39 11.65
N GLU A 388 -18.11 -14.63 11.39
CA GLU A 388 -17.44 -15.83 11.91
C GLU A 388 -16.11 -16.08 11.21
N ILE A 389 -16.07 -15.96 9.87
CA ILE A 389 -14.81 -16.09 9.12
C ILE A 389 -13.84 -14.96 9.48
N TYR A 390 -14.35 -13.74 9.68
CA TYR A 390 -13.50 -12.58 9.91
C TYR A 390 -13.03 -12.43 11.35
N HIS A 391 -13.63 -13.11 12.33
CA HIS A 391 -13.25 -12.97 13.74
C HIS A 391 -11.75 -13.21 13.96
N GLY A 392 -11.09 -12.26 14.63
CA GLY A 392 -9.66 -12.29 14.91
C GLY A 392 -8.77 -11.75 13.77
N ALA A 393 -9.32 -11.47 12.59
CA ALA A 393 -8.57 -10.90 11.47
C ALA A 393 -8.07 -9.48 11.81
N PRO A 394 -6.80 -9.14 11.53
CA PRO A 394 -6.29 -7.79 11.75
C PRO A 394 -7.03 -6.73 10.93
N VAL A 395 -7.22 -5.56 11.52
CA VAL A 395 -7.73 -4.37 10.85
C VAL A 395 -6.61 -3.34 10.79
N GLY A 396 -6.23 -2.92 9.58
CA GLY A 396 -5.23 -1.89 9.34
C GLY A 396 -5.81 -0.68 8.63
N VAL A 397 -5.23 0.49 8.89
CA VAL A 397 -5.51 1.76 8.18
C VAL A 397 -4.24 2.30 7.57
N GLN A 398 -4.38 3.15 6.55
CA GLN A 398 -3.24 3.88 5.98
C GLN A 398 -3.31 5.36 6.35
N ILE A 399 -2.14 5.91 6.58
CA ILE A 399 -1.88 7.34 6.76
C ILE A 399 -1.13 7.79 5.52
N VAL A 400 -1.64 8.80 4.83
CA VAL A 400 -1.16 9.27 3.53
C VAL A 400 -0.66 10.71 3.67
N ALA A 401 0.56 10.96 3.19
CA ALA A 401 1.18 12.28 3.09
C ALA A 401 1.57 12.56 1.63
N ARG A 402 2.01 13.78 1.32
CA ARG A 402 2.29 14.18 -0.07
C ARG A 402 3.53 13.47 -0.65
N LYS A 403 3.80 13.77 -1.92
CA LYS A 403 5.02 13.32 -2.62
C LYS A 403 6.24 13.75 -1.80
N PHE A 404 7.17 12.82 -1.62
CA PHE A 404 8.41 12.97 -0.85
C PHE A 404 8.21 13.44 0.60
N GLU A 405 7.20 12.93 1.29
CA GLU A 405 6.93 13.22 2.72
C GLU A 405 7.06 11.96 3.60
N GLU A 406 7.94 11.02 3.25
CA GLU A 406 8.09 9.74 3.96
C GLU A 406 8.46 9.90 5.45
N GLU A 407 9.33 10.84 5.78
CA GLU A 407 9.70 11.13 7.17
C GLU A 407 8.52 11.71 7.96
N LYS A 408 7.69 12.55 7.31
CA LYS A 408 6.49 13.14 7.90
C LYS A 408 5.42 12.07 8.14
N VAL A 409 5.14 11.22 7.15
CA VAL A 409 4.12 10.16 7.28
C VAL A 409 4.51 9.13 8.33
N LEU A 410 5.80 8.79 8.44
CA LEU A 410 6.31 7.93 9.53
C LEU A 410 6.13 8.59 10.89
N GLY A 411 6.48 9.87 11.03
CA GLY A 411 6.28 10.63 12.27
C GLY A 411 4.82 10.67 12.70
N ILE A 412 3.91 10.99 11.77
CA ILE A 412 2.47 11.02 12.04
C ILE A 412 1.97 9.62 12.41
N ALA A 413 2.40 8.58 11.69
CA ALA A 413 2.02 7.21 12.00
C ALA A 413 2.46 6.78 13.41
N LYS A 414 3.64 7.19 13.86
CA LYS A 414 4.12 6.92 15.22
C LYS A 414 3.25 7.61 16.27
N LEU A 415 2.89 8.88 16.05
CA LEU A 415 2.04 9.62 16.98
C LEU A 415 0.62 9.04 17.04
N VAL A 416 0.03 8.71 15.89
CA VAL A 416 -1.30 8.10 15.81
C VAL A 416 -1.30 6.70 16.46
N HIS A 417 -0.27 5.89 16.19
CA HIS A 417 -0.13 4.57 16.80
C HIS A 417 0.09 4.64 18.33
N ALA A 418 0.88 5.59 18.82
CA ALA A 418 1.03 5.84 20.25
C ALA A 418 -0.31 6.24 20.90
N ALA A 419 -1.07 7.14 20.27
CA ALA A 419 -2.39 7.55 20.75
C ALA A 419 -3.37 6.36 20.81
N LEU A 420 -3.35 5.47 19.81
CA LEU A 420 -4.16 4.25 19.77
C LEU A 420 -3.88 3.31 20.94
N LEU A 421 -2.60 3.02 21.20
CA LEU A 421 -2.20 2.11 22.29
C LEU A 421 -2.67 2.62 23.67
N ASN A 422 -2.70 3.93 23.87
CA ASN A 422 -3.17 4.53 25.12
C ASN A 422 -4.68 4.49 25.30
N VAL A 423 -5.47 4.40 24.22
CA VAL A 423 -6.93 4.18 24.33
C VAL A 423 -7.26 2.72 24.64
N GLN A 424 -6.47 1.78 24.13
CA GLN A 424 -6.70 0.34 24.33
C GLN A 424 -6.18 -0.20 25.66
N SER A 425 -5.32 0.56 26.35
CA SER A 425 -4.75 0.19 27.66
C SER A 425 -5.65 0.60 28.84
N VAL A 426 -6.82 1.18 28.57
CA VAL A 426 -7.86 1.58 29.54
C VAL A 426 -9.10 0.77 29.25
#